data_AF-A0A964KJ05-F1
#
_entry.id   AF-A0A964KJ05-F1
#
_cell.length_a   1.000
_cell.length_b   1.000
_cell.length_c   1.000
_cell.angle_alpha   90.00
_cell.angle_beta   90.00
_cell.angle_gamma   90.00
#
_symmetry.space_group_name_H-M   'P 1'
#
loop_
_entity.id
_entity.type
_entity.pdbx_description
1 polymer ?
#
loop_
_entity_poly.entity_id
_entity_poly.type
_entity_poly.pdbx_seq_one_letter_code
_entity_poly.pdbx_strand_id
1 'polypeptide(L)' 'MCGEKITLSLPAATLLAIDRYQKAHGLDGREDVIEMAIALLREQEREADIGDDFEDNDDDLDVALEMGHGVDHNDDKW' A
#
# COMPACT_ATOMS: atom_id res chain seq x y z
N MET A 1 -2.31 23.17 -10.46
CA MET A 1 -1.01 22.84 -11.11
C MET A 1 -1.34 22.40 -12.52
N CYS A 2 -0.74 22.99 -13.55
CA CYS A 2 -1.00 22.60 -14.94
C CYS A 2 -0.10 21.39 -15.24
N GLY A 3 -0.65 20.17 -15.16
CA GLY A 3 0.08 18.94 -15.45
C GLY A 3 0.40 18.84 -16.95
N GLU A 4 1.54 18.22 -17.28
CA GLU A 4 1.87 17.88 -18.66
C GLU A 4 0.84 16.89 -19.22
N LYS A 5 0.30 17.20 -20.41
CA LYS A 5 -0.65 16.31 -21.08
C LYS A 5 0.12 15.26 -21.88
N ILE A 6 -0.11 14.00 -21.55
CA ILE A 6 0.50 12.86 -22.23
C ILE A 6 -0.57 12.14 -23.04
N THR A 7 -0.26 11.82 -24.30
CA THR A 7 -1.12 10.97 -25.14
C THR A 7 -0.57 9.56 -25.15
N LEU A 8 -1.41 8.58 -24.86
CA LEU A 8 -1.02 7.17 -24.76
C LEU A 8 -1.97 6.31 -25.61
N SER A 9 -1.41 5.33 -26.32
CA SER A 9 -2.19 4.32 -27.04
C SER A 9 -2.24 3.05 -26.21
N LEU A 10 -3.44 2.65 -25.80
CA LEU A 10 -3.67 1.44 -25.02
C LEU A 10 -4.46 0.41 -25.82
N PRO A 11 -4.24 -0.89 -25.59
CA PRO A 11 -5.08 -1.94 -26.16
C PRO A 11 -6.55 -1.76 -25.76
N ALA A 12 -7.47 -2.14 -26.65
CA ALA A 12 -8.91 -2.04 -26.40
C ALA A 12 -9.35 -2.81 -25.13
N ALA A 13 -8.72 -3.95 -24.86
CA ALA A 13 -8.97 -4.73 -23.64
C ALA A 13 -8.61 -3.94 -22.36
N THR A 14 -7.50 -3.20 -22.38
CA THR A 14 -7.06 -2.37 -21.25
C THR A 14 -8.01 -1.20 -21.03
N LEU A 15 -8.44 -0.52 -22.10
CA LEU A 15 -9.44 0.54 -22.00
C LEU A 15 -10.76 0.04 -21.38
N LEU A 16 -11.17 -1.18 -21.75
CA LEU A 16 -12.37 -1.80 -21.20
C LEU A 16 -12.22 -2.18 -19.71
N ALA A 17 -11.02 -2.58 -19.29
CA ALA A 17 -10.72 -2.81 -17.89
C ALA A 17 -10.75 -1.51 -17.08
N ILE A 18 -10.18 -0.42 -17.60
CA ILE A 18 -10.24 0.91 -16.99
C ILE A 18 -11.68 1.35 -16.80
N ASP A 19 -12.52 1.23 -17.83
CA ASP A 19 -13.95 1.62 -17.75
C ASP A 19 -14.73 0.79 -16.72
N ARG A 20 -14.42 -0.50 -16.59
CA ARG A 20 -15.05 -1.36 -15.57
C ARG A 20 -14.61 -0.98 -14.17
N TYR A 21 -13.32 -0.74 -13.98
CA TYR A 21 -12.77 -0.34 -12.69
C TYR A 21 -13.34 1.01 -12.24
N GLN A 22 -13.39 1.99 -13.16
CA GLN A 22 -14.00 3.29 -12.92
C GLN A 22 -15.42 3.14 -12.35
N LYS A 23 -16.26 2.32 -13.01
CA LYS A 23 -17.65 2.10 -12.60
C LYS A 23 -17.77 1.34 -11.28
N ALA A 24 -16.93 0.32 -11.07
CA ALA A 24 -16.96 -0.49 -9.86
C ALA A 24 -16.57 0.31 -8.61
N HIS A 25 -15.67 1.28 -8.77
CA HIS A 25 -15.15 2.10 -7.68
C HIS A 25 -15.78 3.50 -7.60
N GLY A 26 -16.74 3.82 -8.48
CA GLY A 26 -17.45 5.10 -8.47
C GLY A 26 -16.56 6.32 -8.75
N LEU A 27 -15.55 6.15 -9.59
CA LEU A 27 -14.57 7.20 -9.90
C LEU A 27 -15.08 8.15 -10.98
N ASP A 28 -14.68 9.42 -10.89
CA ASP A 28 -15.17 10.50 -11.74
C ASP A 28 -14.62 10.39 -13.18
N GLY A 29 -13.39 9.89 -13.33
CA GLY A 29 -12.73 9.79 -14.63
C GLY A 29 -11.80 8.58 -14.79
N ARG A 30 -11.39 8.35 -16.04
CA ARG A 30 -10.30 7.41 -16.36
C ARG A 30 -8.97 7.87 -15.80
N GLU A 31 -8.78 9.18 -15.64
CA GLU A 31 -7.58 9.78 -15.07
C GLU A 31 -7.39 9.30 -13.62
N ASP A 32 -8.45 9.31 -12.80
CA ASP A 32 -8.41 8.80 -11.41
C ASP A 32 -7.99 7.32 -11.35
N VAL A 33 -8.51 6.51 -12.27
CA VAL A 33 -8.13 5.09 -12.37
C VAL A 33 -6.63 4.94 -12.68
N ILE A 34 -6.11 5.77 -13.58
CA ILE A 34 -4.69 5.76 -13.97
C ILE A 34 -3.82 6.25 -12.82
N GLU A 35 -4.21 7.31 -12.11
CA GLU A 35 -3.49 7.81 -10.94
C GLU A 35 -3.41 6.76 -9.83
N MET A 36 -4.53 6.08 -9.54
CA MET A 36 -4.55 4.97 -8.59
C MET A 36 -3.65 3.83 -9.04
N ALA A 37 -3.69 3.45 -10.31
CA ALA A 37 -2.83 2.39 -10.85
C ALA A 37 -1.34 2.73 -10.71
N ILE A 38 -0.95 3.99 -10.97
CA ILE A 38 0.42 4.47 -10.79
C ILE A 38 0.81 4.43 -9.31
N ALA A 39 -0.08 4.84 -8.40
CA ALA A 39 0.19 4.78 -6.97
C ALA A 39 0.43 3.34 -6.49
N LEU A 40 -0.39 2.39 -6.95
CA LEU A 40 -0.23 0.96 -6.63
C LEU A 40 1.09 0.39 -7.18
N LEU A 41 1.48 0.76 -8.40
CA LEU A 41 2.77 0.33 -8.96
C LEU A 41 3.94 0.86 -8.15
N ARG A 42 3.91 2.13 -7.75
CA ARG A 42 4.95 2.72 -6.89
C ARG A 42 5.01 2.09 -5.50
N GLU A 43 3.87 1.67 -4.96
CA GLU A 43 3.84 0.95 -3.70
C GLU A 43 4.47 -0.43 -3.85
N GLN A 44 4.12 -1.16 -4.91
CA GLN A 44 4.68 -2.46 -5.21
C GLN A 44 6.19 -2.41 -5.45
N GLU A 45 6.68 -1.39 -6.15
CA GLU A 45 8.13 -1.15 -6.31
C GLU A 45 8.80 -0.91 -4.95
N ARG A 46 8.18 -0.13 -4.07
CA ARG A 46 8.71 0.11 -2.72
C ARG A 46 8.71 -1.15 -1.85
N GLU A 47 7.65 -1.96 -1.91
CA GLU A 47 7.59 -3.24 -1.20
C GLU A 47 8.65 -4.21 -1.71
N ALA A 48 8.95 -4.20 -3.02
CA ALA A 48 10.02 -5.00 -3.59
C ALA A 48 11.41 -4.55 -3.12
N ASP A 49 11.65 -3.23 -3.04
CA ASP A 49 12.90 -2.68 -2.51
C ASP A 49 13.09 -2.99 -1.01
N ILE A 50 12.00 -2.98 -0.24
CA ILE A 50 12.00 -3.40 1.17
C ILE A 50 12.26 -4.91 1.28
N GLY A 51 11.74 -5.75 0.38
CA GLY A 51 12.00 -7.19 0.39
C GLY A 51 13.48 -7.57 0.22
N ASP A 52 14.26 -6.74 -0.48
CA ASP A 52 15.69 -6.98 -0.72
C ASP A 52 16.58 -6.51 0.45
N ASP A 53 16.13 -5.54 1.25
CA ASP A 53 16.85 -5.01 2.43
C ASP A 53 16.65 -5.85 3.71
N PHE A 54 15.69 -6.78 3.71
CA PHE A 54 15.35 -7.61 4.88
C PHE A 54 16.00 -9.01 4.86
N GLU A 55 16.69 -9.41 3.79
CA GLU A 55 17.41 -10.71 3.78
C GLU A 55 18.71 -10.71 4.62
N ASP A 56 19.14 -9.58 5.20
CA ASP A 56 20.43 -9.45 5.91
C ASP A 56 20.33 -9.04 7.41
N ASN A 57 19.15 -8.96 8.04
CA ASN A 57 19.03 -8.53 9.46
C ASN A 57 18.03 -9.32 10.32
N ASP A 58 17.89 -10.63 10.10
CA ASP A 58 17.00 -11.50 10.87
C ASP A 58 17.66 -12.17 12.11
N ASP A 59 18.79 -11.66 12.62
CA ASP A 59 19.44 -12.24 13.81
C ASP A 59 19.19 -11.46 15.13
N ASP A 60 18.66 -10.23 15.10
CA ASP A 60 18.65 -9.35 16.31
C ASP A 60 17.25 -8.85 16.76
N LEU A 61 16.14 -9.19 16.08
CA LEU A 61 14.81 -8.66 16.42
C LEU A 61 13.99 -9.55 17.39
N ASP A 62 14.63 -10.34 18.24
CA ASP A 62 13.94 -11.16 19.25
C ASP A 62 13.86 -10.50 20.65
N VAL A 63 14.39 -9.30 20.86
CA VAL A 63 14.59 -8.74 22.23
C VAL A 63 13.57 -7.65 22.65
N ALA A 64 12.68 -7.17 21.77
CA ALA A 64 11.82 -6.01 22.10
C ALA A 64 10.33 -6.30 22.36
N LEU A 65 9.94 -7.56 22.57
CA LEU A 65 8.56 -7.95 22.96
C LEU A 65 8.41 -8.26 24.46
N GLU A 66 9.40 -7.89 25.29
CA GLU A 66 9.25 -7.84 26.75
C GLU A 66 8.83 -6.44 27.22
N MET A 67 7.86 -5.80 26.54
CA MET A 67 7.08 -4.76 27.19
C MET A 67 6.14 -5.44 28.18
N GLY A 68 6.59 -5.46 29.44
CA GLY A 68 5.84 -5.91 30.60
C GLY A 68 4.39 -5.43 30.57
N HIS A 69 3.50 -6.38 30.30
CA HIS A 69 2.08 -6.30 30.60
C HIS A 69 1.93 -6.40 32.13
N GLY A 70 2.17 -5.30 32.83
CA GLY A 70 1.88 -5.17 34.25
C GLY A 70 0.37 -5.15 34.45
N VAL A 71 -0.22 -6.35 34.59
CA VAL A 71 -1.59 -6.53 35.04
C VAL A 71 -1.72 -5.88 36.42
N ASP A 72 -2.41 -4.75 36.48
CA ASP A 72 -2.84 -4.09 37.70
C ASP A 72 -3.75 -5.06 38.48
N HIS A 73 -3.18 -5.71 39.49
CA HIS A 73 -3.92 -6.59 40.39
C HIS A 73 -4.56 -5.76 41.50
N ASN A 74 -5.87 -5.62 41.37
CA ASN A 74 -6.81 -5.08 42.33
C ASN A 74 -6.74 -5.79 43.70
N ASP A 75 -6.93 -4.99 44.77
CA ASP A 75 -7.46 -5.29 46.13
C ASP A 75 -7.24 -6.69 46.76
N ASP A 76 -6.57 -6.74 47.93
CA ASP A 76 -7.30 -6.80 49.21
C ASP A 76 -6.36 -6.74 50.43
N LYS A 77 -6.79 -5.97 51.43
CA LYS A 77 -6.08 -5.67 52.69
C LYS A 77 -6.24 -6.81 53.70
N TRP A 78 -5.19 -7.06 54.48
CA TRP A 78 -5.22 -7.91 55.68
C TRP A 78 -5.35 -7.03 56.93
#